data_AF-A0A9N9NQJ3-F1
#
_entry.id   AF-A0A9N9NQJ3-F1
#
_cell.length_a   1.000
_cell.length_b   1.000
_cell.length_c   1.000
_cell.angle_alpha   90.00
_cell.angle_beta   90.00
_cell.angle_gamma   90.00
#
_symmetry.space_group_name_H-M   'P 1'
#
loop_
_entity.id
_entity.type
_entity.pdbx_description
1 polymer ?
#
loop_
_entity_poly.entity_id
_entity_poly.type
_entity_poly.pdbx_seq_one_letter_code
_entity_poly.pdbx_strand_id
1 'polypeptide(L)'
;LSNEDLLRSAWEKIQQINILDSYRYGLCKTAFELLLDAIEENRLSTLGLPTKREILNYLETKRSNIRPNYQVDFGFSSHQLQVVEIHSLIYPDQPFNFQTLRAEIKRLKIQDLSSQIPLKKQELEQLINTAKEQLTRAESYILKQLLQKHSRILQANDNSDAEGLNELIEILNETLIQEELQTLLNKQHEIFTLEKHLENLQTEITIGL
;
A
#
# COMPACT_ATOMS: atom_id res chain seq x y z
N LEU A 1 7.75 -7.64 -6.88
CA LEU A 1 8.89 -6.84 -7.39
C LEU A 1 8.66 -5.41 -6.94
N SER A 2 9.66 -4.80 -6.30
CA SER A 2 9.63 -3.38 -5.95
C SER A 2 9.61 -2.52 -7.22
N ASN A 3 9.10 -1.29 -7.15
CA ASN A 3 9.22 -0.32 -8.25
C ASN A 3 10.68 -0.11 -8.66
N GLU A 4 11.62 -0.28 -7.73
CA GLU A 4 13.06 -0.23 -7.99
C GLU A 4 13.55 -1.43 -8.81
N ASP A 5 13.01 -2.62 -8.56
CA ASP A 5 13.34 -3.83 -9.34
C ASP A 5 12.80 -3.71 -10.78
N LEU A 6 11.63 -3.10 -10.94
CA LEU A 6 11.02 -2.86 -12.24
C LEU A 6 11.81 -1.83 -13.05
N LEU A 7 12.26 -0.74 -12.42
CA LEU A 7 13.09 0.28 -13.06
C LEU A 7 14.47 -0.27 -13.45
N ARG A 8 15.10 -1.05 -12.57
CA ARG A 8 16.40 -1.69 -12.85
C ARG A 8 16.27 -2.70 -14.00
N SER A 9 15.24 -3.54 -13.97
CA SER A 9 15.00 -4.52 -15.04
C SER A 9 14.68 -3.85 -16.38
N ALA A 10 13.93 -2.74 -16.38
CA ALA A 10 13.67 -1.96 -17.59
C ALA A 10 14.96 -1.35 -18.14
N TRP A 11 15.82 -0.83 -17.28
CA TRP A 11 17.11 -0.26 -17.68
C TRP A 11 18.10 -1.31 -18.22
N GLU A 12 18.22 -2.46 -17.55
CA GLU A 12 19.06 -3.58 -18.02
C GLU A 12 18.61 -4.06 -19.41
N LYS A 13 17.30 -4.13 -19.66
CA LYS A 13 16.76 -4.44 -20.99
C LYS A 13 17.10 -3.37 -22.03
N ILE A 14 17.06 -2.09 -21.67
CA ILE A 14 17.48 -0.98 -22.57
C ILE A 14 18.97 -1.07 -22.92
N GLN A 15 19.82 -1.46 -21.97
CA GLN A 15 21.24 -1.68 -22.23
C GLN A 15 21.50 -2.90 -23.13
N GLN A 16 20.72 -3.98 -22.96
CA GLN A 16 20.81 -5.17 -23.81
C GLN A 16 20.39 -4.91 -25.27
N ILE A 17 19.48 -3.95 -25.51
CA ILE A 17 19.08 -3.51 -26.85
C ILE A 17 20.25 -2.89 -27.63
N ASN A 18 21.33 -2.49 -26.97
CA ASN A 18 22.49 -1.88 -27.62
C ASN A 18 23.48 -2.90 -28.24
N ILE A 19 23.28 -4.21 -28.05
CA ILE A 19 24.24 -5.23 -28.52
C ILE A 19 23.70 -6.11 -29.67
N LEU A 20 22.39 -6.34 -29.80
CA LEU A 20 21.85 -7.17 -30.89
C LEU A 20 20.47 -6.66 -31.37
N ASP A 21 20.40 -6.30 -32.65
CA ASP A 21 19.21 -6.06 -33.49
C ASP A 21 18.23 -4.94 -33.09
N SER A 22 18.52 -3.75 -33.61
CA SER A 22 17.72 -2.51 -33.52
C SER A 22 16.34 -2.53 -34.20
N TYR A 23 15.89 -3.67 -34.74
CA TYR A 23 14.63 -3.76 -35.50
C TYR A 23 13.48 -4.48 -34.79
N ARG A 24 13.70 -5.11 -33.62
CA ARG A 24 12.67 -5.93 -32.96
C ARG A 24 12.04 -5.39 -31.68
N TYR A 25 12.69 -4.47 -30.97
CA TYR A 25 12.19 -3.99 -29.69
C TYR A 25 12.06 -2.46 -29.69
N GLY A 26 10.84 -1.98 -29.94
CA GLY A 26 10.48 -0.58 -29.68
C GLY A 26 10.29 -0.36 -28.18
N LEU A 27 10.80 0.76 -27.65
CA LEU A 27 10.39 1.23 -26.32
C LEU A 27 8.87 1.45 -26.36
N CYS A 28 8.12 0.69 -25.56
CA CYS A 28 6.68 0.92 -25.44
C CYS A 28 6.41 2.20 -24.65
N LYS A 29 5.29 2.85 -24.95
CA LYS A 29 4.92 4.15 -24.39
C LYS A 29 4.94 4.16 -22.86
N THR A 30 4.53 3.06 -22.22
CA THR A 30 4.51 2.91 -20.76
C THR A 30 5.90 2.85 -20.13
N ALA A 31 6.86 2.17 -20.75
CA ALA A 31 8.24 2.15 -20.26
C ALA A 31 8.93 3.51 -20.43
N PHE A 32 8.56 4.24 -21.49
CA PHE A 32 9.01 5.60 -21.73
C PHE A 32 8.46 6.58 -20.68
N GLU A 33 7.17 6.50 -20.36
CA GLU A 33 6.52 7.33 -19.34
C GLU A 33 7.08 7.06 -17.93
N LEU A 34 7.26 5.80 -17.54
CA LEU A 34 7.85 5.46 -16.24
C LEU A 34 9.30 5.95 -16.08
N LEU A 35 10.08 6.00 -17.16
CA LEU A 35 11.42 6.58 -17.14
C LEU A 35 11.39 8.10 -17.02
N LEU A 36 10.41 8.76 -17.64
CA LEU A 36 10.20 10.20 -17.48
C LEU A 36 9.80 10.56 -16.04
N ASP A 37 8.90 9.79 -15.44
CA ASP A 37 8.50 9.99 -14.04
C ASP A 37 9.70 9.80 -13.08
N ALA A 38 10.52 8.77 -13.31
CA ALA A 38 11.74 8.54 -12.53
C ALA A 38 12.80 9.65 -12.70
N ILE A 39 12.85 10.29 -13.88
CA ILE A 39 13.69 11.47 -14.18
C ILE A 39 13.19 12.73 -13.45
N GLU A 40 11.87 12.90 -13.34
CA GLU A 40 11.26 14.04 -12.66
C GLU A 40 11.42 13.96 -11.13
N GLU A 41 11.33 12.75 -10.57
CA GLU A 41 11.53 12.49 -9.13
C GLU A 41 13.01 12.47 -8.69
N ASN A 42 13.96 12.69 -9.61
CA ASN A 42 15.41 12.67 -9.35
C ASN A 42 15.95 11.35 -8.76
N ARG A 43 15.24 10.23 -8.98
CA ARG A 43 15.53 8.90 -8.42
C ARG A 43 16.58 8.11 -9.21
N LEU A 44 17.17 8.71 -10.22
CA LEU A 44 18.10 8.04 -11.13
C LEU A 44 19.49 7.85 -10.52
N SER A 45 19.97 8.84 -9.76
CA SER A 45 21.29 8.83 -9.14
C SER A 45 21.40 7.79 -8.02
N THR A 46 20.32 7.56 -7.28
CA THR A 46 20.23 6.54 -6.22
C THR A 46 20.21 5.12 -6.79
N LEU A 47 19.83 4.96 -8.05
CA LEU A 47 19.76 3.66 -8.75
C LEU A 47 21.02 3.33 -9.57
N GLY A 48 22.05 4.19 -9.55
CA GLY A 48 23.27 4.02 -10.35
C GLY A 48 23.04 4.19 -11.87
N LEU A 49 21.95 4.87 -12.25
CA LEU A 49 21.58 5.11 -13.64
C LEU A 49 22.28 6.36 -14.20
N PRO A 50 22.42 6.49 -15.54
CA PRO A 50 23.04 7.65 -16.16
C PRO A 50 22.33 8.95 -15.78
N THR A 51 23.02 10.07 -15.98
CA THR A 51 22.49 11.38 -15.63
C THR A 51 21.20 11.67 -16.41
N LYS A 52 20.30 12.45 -15.79
CA LYS A 52 19.05 12.94 -16.38
C LYS A 52 19.21 13.40 -17.84
N ARG A 53 20.32 14.09 -18.12
CA ARG A 53 20.64 14.61 -19.46
C ARG A 53 20.97 13.52 -20.48
N GLU A 54 21.67 12.47 -20.08
CA GLU A 54 22.01 11.34 -20.96
C GLU A 54 20.77 10.52 -21.31
N ILE A 55 19.89 10.30 -20.33
CA ILE A 55 18.63 9.58 -20.55
C ILE A 55 17.69 10.40 -21.41
N LEU A 56 17.53 11.71 -21.16
CA LEU A 56 16.71 12.58 -22.01
C LEU A 56 17.20 12.64 -23.46
N ASN A 57 18.51 12.76 -23.69
CA ASN A 57 19.08 12.72 -25.03
C ASN A 57 18.79 11.37 -25.73
N TYR A 58 18.93 10.25 -25.02
CA TYR A 58 18.61 8.93 -25.57
C TYR A 58 17.12 8.81 -25.91
N LEU A 59 16.23 9.22 -25.00
CA LEU A 59 14.79 9.21 -25.19
C LEU A 59 14.34 10.10 -26.36
N GLU A 60 14.96 11.28 -26.54
CA GLU A 60 14.70 12.14 -27.69
C GLU A 60 15.08 11.47 -29.02
N THR A 61 16.22 10.80 -29.10
CA THR A 61 16.62 10.07 -30.32
C THR A 61 15.72 8.89 -30.67
N LYS A 62 14.98 8.37 -29.68
CA LYS A 62 14.05 7.24 -29.84
C LYS A 62 12.59 7.65 -29.93
N ARG A 63 12.27 8.93 -29.67
CA ARG A 63 10.90 9.47 -29.69
C ARG A 63 10.15 9.21 -30.99
N SER A 64 10.86 9.30 -32.12
CA SER A 64 10.32 9.06 -33.47
C SER A 64 10.01 7.58 -33.77
N ASN A 65 10.49 6.66 -32.93
CA ASN A 65 10.36 5.20 -33.09
C ASN A 65 9.47 4.56 -32.01
N ILE A 66 8.79 5.37 -31.19
CA ILE A 66 7.85 4.86 -30.17
C ILE A 66 6.62 4.33 -30.89
N ARG A 67 6.42 3.01 -30.84
CA ARG A 67 5.21 2.37 -31.39
C ARG A 67 4.04 2.48 -30.40
N PRO A 68 2.80 2.67 -30.87
CA PRO A 68 1.61 2.50 -30.04
C PRO A 68 1.56 1.06 -29.48
N ASN A 69 1.01 0.91 -28.26
CA ASN A 69 1.06 -0.31 -27.44
C ASN A 69 0.49 -1.60 -28.07
N TYR A 70 -0.06 -1.57 -29.29
CA TYR A 70 -0.82 -2.67 -29.88
C TYR A 70 0.00 -3.68 -30.71
N GLN A 71 1.32 -3.50 -30.86
CA GLN A 71 2.15 -4.43 -31.66
C GLN A 71 3.49 -4.79 -31.00
N VAL A 72 3.51 -4.90 -29.68
CA VAL A 72 4.63 -5.58 -29.01
C VAL A 72 4.05 -6.81 -28.33
N ASP A 73 4.27 -7.96 -28.96
CA ASP A 73 4.19 -9.27 -28.31
C ASP A 73 5.33 -9.30 -27.27
N PHE A 74 5.08 -8.66 -26.13
CA PHE A 74 5.89 -8.90 -24.95
C PHE A 74 5.59 -10.34 -24.58
N GLY A 75 6.62 -11.18 -24.48
CA GLY A 75 6.52 -12.40 -23.69
C GLY A 75 6.10 -12.00 -22.28
N PHE A 76 4.78 -11.98 -22.05
CA PHE A 76 4.19 -11.51 -20.81
C PHE A 76 4.74 -12.40 -19.71
N SER A 77 5.32 -11.80 -18.67
CA SER A 77 5.52 -12.56 -17.45
C SER A 77 4.14 -13.01 -16.95
N SER A 78 4.08 -14.18 -16.30
CA SER A 78 2.81 -14.77 -15.80
C SER A 78 1.94 -13.78 -15.02
N HIS A 79 2.56 -12.80 -14.37
CA HIS A 79 1.89 -11.76 -13.57
C HIS A 79 1.18 -10.71 -14.42
N GLN A 80 1.67 -10.40 -15.63
CA GLN A 80 1.01 -9.45 -16.52
C GLN A 80 -0.23 -10.04 -17.19
N LEU A 81 -0.20 -11.34 -17.51
CA LEU A 81 -1.38 -12.07 -18.01
C LEU A 81 -2.50 -12.07 -16.95
N GLN A 82 -2.15 -12.30 -15.68
CA GLN A 82 -3.12 -12.29 -14.58
C GLN A 82 -3.83 -10.94 -14.41
N VAL A 83 -3.13 -9.82 -14.61
CA VAL A 83 -3.74 -8.48 -14.49
C VAL A 83 -4.72 -8.19 -15.64
N VAL A 84 -4.41 -8.66 -16.86
CA VAL A 84 -5.32 -8.56 -18.01
C VAL A 84 -6.54 -9.46 -17.81
N GLU A 85 -6.35 -10.67 -17.29
CA GLU A 85 -7.45 -11.58 -16.94
C GLU A 85 -8.39 -10.96 -15.90
N ILE A 86 -7.84 -10.38 -14.82
CA ILE A 86 -8.63 -9.68 -13.80
C ILE A 86 -9.40 -8.50 -14.41
N HIS A 87 -8.77 -7.71 -15.30
CA HIS A 87 -9.47 -6.65 -16.01
C HIS A 87 -10.65 -7.21 -16.83
N SER A 88 -10.43 -8.28 -17.59
CA SER A 88 -11.48 -8.88 -18.42
C SER A 88 -12.63 -9.48 -17.60
N LEU A 89 -12.35 -9.93 -16.37
CA LEU A 89 -13.37 -10.42 -15.45
C LEU A 89 -14.27 -9.28 -14.95
N ILE A 90 -13.68 -8.11 -14.68
CA ILE A 90 -14.39 -6.95 -14.15
C ILE A 90 -15.07 -6.15 -15.28
N TYR A 91 -14.41 -6.07 -16.44
CA TYR A 91 -14.83 -5.31 -17.62
C TYR A 91 -14.68 -6.14 -18.90
N PRO A 92 -15.61 -7.08 -19.17
CA PRO A 92 -15.48 -8.03 -20.29
C PRO A 92 -15.49 -7.37 -21.67
N ASP A 93 -16.19 -6.24 -21.81
CA ASP A 93 -16.39 -5.55 -23.09
C ASP A 93 -15.50 -4.30 -23.27
N GLN A 94 -14.50 -4.11 -22.39
CA GLN A 94 -13.60 -2.95 -22.47
C GLN A 94 -12.16 -3.35 -22.78
N PRO A 95 -11.45 -2.58 -23.62
CA PRO A 95 -10.02 -2.78 -23.80
C PRO A 95 -9.29 -2.56 -22.47
N PHE A 96 -8.21 -3.32 -22.25
CA PHE A 96 -7.44 -3.23 -21.02
C PHE A 96 -7.02 -1.79 -20.72
N ASN A 97 -7.47 -1.28 -19.57
CA ASN A 97 -7.07 0.01 -19.04
C ASN A 97 -6.65 -0.16 -17.58
N PHE A 98 -5.34 -0.06 -17.35
CA PHE A 98 -4.76 -0.20 -16.02
C PHE A 98 -5.28 0.86 -15.04
N GLN A 99 -5.55 2.09 -15.49
CA GLN A 99 -6.07 3.14 -14.60
C GLN A 99 -7.50 2.82 -14.15
N THR A 100 -8.35 2.34 -15.07
CA THR A 100 -9.71 1.89 -14.74
C THR A 100 -9.68 0.73 -13.75
N LEU A 101 -8.86 -0.29 -14.02
CA LEU A 101 -8.72 -1.43 -13.12
C LEU A 101 -8.17 -1.01 -11.75
N ARG A 102 -7.17 -0.14 -11.71
CA ARG A 102 -6.59 0.37 -10.46
C ARG A 102 -7.63 1.13 -9.64
N ALA A 103 -8.43 1.99 -10.30
CA ALA A 103 -9.51 2.73 -9.64
C ALA A 103 -10.57 1.78 -9.05
N GLU A 104 -10.95 0.74 -9.79
CA GLU A 104 -11.93 -0.24 -9.33
C GLU A 104 -11.42 -1.12 -8.19
N ILE A 105 -10.16 -1.56 -8.25
CA ILE A 105 -9.51 -2.27 -7.13
C ILE A 105 -9.50 -1.39 -5.88
N LYS A 106 -9.17 -0.09 -6.01
CA LYS A 106 -9.24 0.86 -4.89
C LYS A 106 -10.67 1.00 -4.35
N ARG A 107 -11.67 1.15 -5.24
CA ARG A 107 -13.09 1.26 -4.86
C ARG A 107 -13.55 0.02 -4.08
N LEU A 108 -13.23 -1.17 -4.58
CA LEU A 108 -13.54 -2.44 -3.92
C LEU A 108 -12.84 -2.54 -2.57
N LYS A 109 -11.57 -2.12 -2.46
CA LYS A 109 -10.84 -2.14 -1.20
C LYS A 109 -11.43 -1.20 -0.16
N ILE A 110 -11.86 -0.01 -0.56
CA ILE A 110 -12.56 0.94 0.31
C ILE A 110 -13.88 0.35 0.80
N GLN A 111 -14.66 -0.25 -0.10
CA GLN A 111 -15.94 -0.88 0.25
C GLN A 111 -15.77 -2.03 1.26
N ASP A 112 -14.76 -2.87 1.03
CA ASP A 112 -14.39 -3.97 1.91
C ASP A 112 -14.01 -3.46 3.31
N LEU A 113 -13.07 -2.53 3.39
CA LEU A 113 -12.62 -1.96 4.66
C LEU A 113 -13.73 -1.21 5.41
N SER A 114 -14.56 -0.46 4.69
CA SER A 114 -15.69 0.27 5.25
C SER A 114 -16.73 -0.67 5.88
N SER A 115 -16.80 -1.92 5.42
CA SER A 115 -17.68 -2.96 5.98
C SER A 115 -17.01 -3.71 7.13
N GLN A 116 -15.71 -4.00 7.04
CA GLN A 116 -14.97 -4.78 8.04
C GLN A 116 -14.66 -3.99 9.33
N ILE A 117 -14.33 -2.70 9.23
CA ILE A 117 -13.94 -1.88 10.39
C ILE A 117 -15.05 -1.82 11.45
N PRO A 118 -16.34 -1.55 11.11
CA PRO A 118 -17.43 -1.58 12.08
C PRO A 118 -17.58 -2.93 12.79
N LEU A 119 -17.45 -4.04 12.05
CA LEU A 119 -17.54 -5.39 12.64
C LEU A 119 -16.42 -5.63 13.65
N LYS A 120 -15.18 -5.26 13.31
CA LYS A 120 -14.04 -5.39 14.23
C LYS A 120 -14.19 -4.50 15.47
N LYS A 121 -14.77 -3.30 15.32
CA LYS A 121 -15.10 -2.42 16.46
C LYS A 121 -16.13 -3.06 17.38
N GLN A 122 -17.16 -3.68 16.82
CA GLN A 122 -18.16 -4.41 17.60
C GLN A 122 -17.52 -5.59 18.34
N GLU A 123 -16.65 -6.35 17.69
CA GLU A 123 -15.90 -7.45 18.33
C GLU A 123 -15.02 -6.93 19.49
N LEU A 124 -14.32 -5.81 19.30
CA LEU A 124 -13.54 -5.18 20.37
C LEU A 124 -14.43 -4.73 21.52
N GLU A 125 -15.60 -4.13 21.24
CA GLU A 125 -16.55 -3.72 22.27
C GLU A 125 -17.07 -4.92 23.08
N GLN A 126 -17.35 -6.04 22.42
CA GLN A 126 -17.71 -7.29 23.09
C GLN A 126 -16.59 -7.78 24.01
N LEU A 127 -15.34 -7.83 23.52
CA LEU A 127 -14.19 -8.23 24.34
C LEU A 127 -14.00 -7.31 25.55
N ILE A 128 -14.18 -5.99 25.39
CA ILE A 128 -14.11 -5.02 26.48
C ILE A 128 -15.19 -5.29 27.52
N ASN A 129 -16.41 -5.60 27.09
CA ASN A 129 -17.51 -5.89 28.00
C ASN A 129 -17.28 -7.19 28.76
N THR A 130 -16.83 -8.25 28.08
CA THR A 130 -16.43 -9.51 28.72
C THR A 130 -15.32 -9.30 29.75
N ALA A 131 -14.30 -8.49 29.43
CA ALA A 131 -13.24 -8.17 30.38
C ALA A 131 -13.79 -7.41 31.60
N LYS A 132 -14.69 -6.43 31.40
CA LYS A 132 -15.30 -5.68 32.49
C LYS A 132 -16.14 -6.54 33.43
N GLU A 133 -16.76 -7.62 32.95
CA GLU A 133 -17.52 -8.54 33.80
C GLU A 133 -16.64 -9.24 34.86
N GLN A 134 -15.34 -9.36 34.58
CA GLN A 134 -14.36 -9.95 35.49
C GLN A 134 -13.72 -8.92 36.44
N LEU A 135 -13.95 -7.62 36.20
CA LEU A 135 -13.26 -6.53 36.89
C LEU A 135 -14.15 -5.82 37.91
N THR A 136 -13.54 -5.34 38.99
CA THR A 136 -14.19 -4.39 39.89
C THR A 136 -14.43 -3.05 39.19
N ARG A 137 -15.24 -2.18 39.82
CA ARG A 137 -15.50 -0.83 39.29
C ARG A 137 -14.21 -0.01 39.12
N ALA A 138 -13.24 -0.20 40.03
CA ALA A 138 -11.96 0.49 39.98
C ALA A 138 -11.10 -0.03 38.82
N GLU A 139 -10.95 -1.35 38.70
CA GLU A 139 -10.21 -1.97 37.58
C GLU A 139 -10.86 -1.68 36.22
N SER A 140 -12.19 -1.69 36.14
CA SER A 140 -12.92 -1.30 34.93
C SER A 140 -12.61 0.14 34.49
N TYR A 141 -12.39 1.04 35.45
CA TYR A 141 -11.93 2.40 35.17
C TYR A 141 -10.48 2.40 34.66
N ILE A 142 -9.60 1.61 35.27
CA ILE A 142 -8.20 1.45 34.83
C ILE A 142 -8.13 0.88 33.40
N LEU A 143 -8.93 -0.13 33.07
CA LEU A 143 -9.05 -0.69 31.72
C LEU A 143 -9.49 0.38 30.70
N LYS A 144 -10.46 1.22 31.07
CA LYS A 144 -10.88 2.34 30.21
C LYS A 144 -9.73 3.33 29.98
N GLN A 145 -8.98 3.67 31.03
CA GLN A 145 -7.85 4.59 30.94
C GLN A 145 -6.72 4.00 30.06
N LEU A 146 -6.43 2.70 30.23
CA LEU A 146 -5.47 1.97 29.40
C LEU A 146 -5.83 2.07 27.91
N LEU A 147 -7.06 1.72 27.54
CA LEU A 147 -7.51 1.76 26.15
C LEU A 147 -7.50 3.18 25.57
N GLN A 148 -7.83 4.19 26.38
CA GLN A 148 -7.75 5.59 25.97
C GLN A 148 -6.30 6.04 25.74
N LYS A 149 -5.38 5.67 26.64
CA LYS A 149 -3.96 6.02 26.54
C LYS A 149 -3.32 5.32 25.34
N HIS A 150 -3.60 4.03 25.13
CA HIS A 150 -3.15 3.28 23.96
C HIS A 150 -3.65 3.92 22.65
N SER A 151 -4.93 4.35 22.60
CA SER A 151 -5.46 5.08 21.45
C SER A 151 -4.71 6.40 21.16
N ARG A 152 -4.29 7.13 22.20
CA ARG A 152 -3.53 8.39 22.02
C ARG A 152 -2.13 8.13 21.49
N ILE A 153 -1.47 7.09 22.00
CA ILE A 153 -0.14 6.67 21.53
C ILE A 153 -0.20 6.33 20.04
N LEU A 154 -1.20 5.55 19.62
CA LEU A 154 -1.40 5.19 18.21
C LEU A 154 -1.61 6.43 17.33
N GLN A 155 -2.36 7.42 17.80
CA GLN A 155 -2.63 8.67 17.05
C GLN A 155 -1.43 9.62 16.99
N ALA A 156 -0.72 9.81 18.11
CA ALA A 156 0.38 10.76 18.22
C ALA A 156 1.67 10.25 17.59
N ASN A 157 1.80 8.93 17.38
CA ASN A 157 3.06 8.28 17.02
C ASN A 157 4.22 8.71 17.94
N ASP A 158 3.88 9.05 19.19
CA ASP A 158 4.78 9.54 20.22
C ASP A 158 4.73 8.56 21.40
N ASN A 159 5.90 8.05 21.75
CA ASN A 159 6.10 7.08 22.81
C ASN A 159 6.27 7.73 24.19
N SER A 160 6.14 9.06 24.29
CA SER A 160 6.20 9.80 25.56
C SER A 160 5.20 9.27 26.61
N ASP A 161 4.11 8.64 26.16
CA ASP A 161 3.09 8.04 27.01
C ASP A 161 3.26 6.52 27.25
N ALA A 162 4.32 5.87 26.75
CA ALA A 162 4.49 4.42 26.86
C ALA A 162 4.70 3.93 28.31
N GLU A 163 5.40 4.72 29.14
CA GLU A 163 5.72 4.34 30.52
C GLU A 163 4.45 4.22 31.38
N GLY A 164 3.59 5.23 31.35
CA GLY A 164 2.29 5.17 32.03
C GLY A 164 1.28 4.22 31.37
N LEU A 165 1.55 3.65 30.19
CA LEU A 165 0.75 2.54 29.65
C LEU A 165 1.18 1.23 30.30
N ASN A 166 2.48 1.00 30.46
CA ASN A 166 3.02 -0.20 31.10
C ASN A 166 2.57 -0.30 32.57
N GLU A 167 2.52 0.82 33.29
CA GLU A 167 1.98 0.84 34.66
C GLU A 167 0.53 0.34 34.72
N LEU A 168 -0.32 0.79 33.78
CA LEU A 168 -1.71 0.34 33.70
C LEU A 168 -1.84 -1.13 33.29
N ILE A 169 -0.92 -1.62 32.45
CA ILE A 169 -0.83 -3.03 32.07
C ILE A 169 -0.47 -3.88 33.29
N GLU A 170 0.52 -3.47 34.09
CA GLU A 170 0.95 -4.20 35.29
C GLU A 170 -0.18 -4.30 36.31
N ILE A 171 -0.91 -3.21 36.57
CA ILE A 171 -2.05 -3.22 37.49
C ILE A 171 -3.16 -4.17 37.01
N LEU A 172 -3.44 -4.21 35.70
CA LEU A 172 -4.48 -5.08 35.15
C LEU A 172 -4.05 -6.54 35.02
N ASN A 173 -2.75 -6.84 34.91
CA ASN A 173 -2.25 -8.21 34.87
C ASN A 173 -2.42 -8.96 36.20
N GLU A 174 -2.68 -8.25 37.31
CA GLU A 174 -3.04 -8.87 38.59
C GLU A 174 -4.46 -9.46 38.58
N THR A 175 -5.31 -9.05 37.64
CA THR A 175 -6.75 -9.39 37.59
C THR A 175 -7.19 -10.02 36.28
N LEU A 176 -6.74 -9.49 35.14
CA LEU A 176 -6.94 -10.08 33.82
C LEU A 176 -5.76 -10.95 33.42
N ILE A 177 -6.03 -11.98 32.64
CA ILE A 177 -4.97 -12.80 32.07
C ILE A 177 -4.24 -11.96 31.01
N GLN A 178 -2.90 -12.00 31.03
CA GLN A 178 -2.06 -11.24 30.10
C GLN A 178 -2.46 -11.43 28.64
N GLU A 179 -2.90 -12.64 28.25
CA GLU A 179 -3.37 -12.96 26.91
C GLU A 179 -4.65 -12.19 26.52
N GLU A 180 -5.59 -12.01 27.45
CA GLU A 180 -6.83 -11.25 27.21
C GLU A 180 -6.51 -9.76 27.01
N LEU A 181 -5.64 -9.21 27.86
CA LEU A 181 -5.21 -7.82 27.76
C LEU A 181 -4.46 -7.55 26.45
N GLN A 182 -3.55 -8.46 26.07
CA GLN A 182 -2.85 -8.36 24.78
C GLN A 182 -3.79 -8.51 23.59
N THR A 183 -4.80 -9.38 23.69
CA THR A 183 -5.83 -9.51 22.66
C THR A 183 -6.58 -8.20 22.45
N LEU A 184 -6.96 -7.51 23.53
CA LEU A 184 -7.61 -6.20 23.46
C LEU A 184 -6.74 -5.13 22.79
N LEU A 185 -5.48 -5.02 23.22
CA LEU A 185 -4.54 -4.03 22.68
C LEU A 185 -4.21 -4.30 21.20
N ASN A 186 -3.97 -5.57 20.83
CA ASN A 186 -3.72 -5.97 19.45
C ASN A 186 -4.92 -5.67 18.55
N LYS A 187 -6.15 -5.95 19.02
CA LYS A 187 -7.38 -5.67 18.26
C LYS A 187 -7.58 -4.17 18.07
N GLN A 188 -7.29 -3.36 19.09
CA GLN A 188 -7.33 -1.90 18.99
C GLN A 188 -6.30 -1.38 17.98
N HIS A 189 -5.09 -1.90 17.98
CA HIS A 189 -4.06 -1.55 17.00
C HIS A 189 -4.48 -1.96 15.58
N GLU A 190 -5.02 -3.18 15.40
CA GLU A 190 -5.51 -3.67 14.11
C GLU A 190 -6.56 -2.70 13.53
N ILE A 191 -7.57 -2.33 14.32
CA ILE A 191 -8.61 -1.38 13.91
C ILE A 191 -7.99 -0.05 13.51
N PHE A 192 -7.09 0.50 14.32
CA PHE A 192 -6.43 1.78 14.00
C PHE A 192 -5.66 1.72 12.67
N THR A 193 -4.92 0.63 12.43
CA THR A 193 -4.19 0.43 11.16
C THR A 193 -5.14 0.37 9.97
N LEU A 194 -6.28 -0.32 10.11
CA LEU A 194 -7.30 -0.41 9.05
C LEU A 194 -7.97 0.94 8.78
N GLU A 195 -8.26 1.71 9.82
CA GLU A 195 -8.81 3.07 9.70
C GLU A 195 -7.86 4.00 8.98
N LYS A 196 -6.58 4.01 9.38
CA LYS A 196 -5.55 4.81 8.72
C LYS A 196 -5.35 4.39 7.25
N HIS A 197 -5.43 3.09 6.97
CA HIS A 197 -5.35 2.60 5.59
C HIS A 197 -6.57 3.05 4.77
N LEU A 198 -7.77 3.02 5.34
CA LEU A 198 -8.99 3.52 4.69
C LEU A 198 -8.88 5.02 4.41
N GLU A 199 -8.42 5.82 5.38
CA GLU A 199 -8.20 7.26 5.24
C GLU A 199 -7.21 7.57 4.11
N ASN A 200 -6.10 6.83 4.03
CA ASN A 200 -5.12 6.97 2.94
C ASN A 200 -5.74 6.67 1.56
N LEU A 201 -6.54 5.61 1.45
CA LEU A 201 -7.22 5.27 0.20
C LEU A 201 -8.25 6.34 -0.21
N GLN A 202 -8.95 6.96 0.75
CA GLN A 202 -9.94 8.00 0.50
C GLN A 202 -9.31 9.35 0.14
N THR A 203 -8.20 9.71 0.78
CA THR A 203 -7.45 10.95 0.47
C THR A 203 -6.80 10.89 -0.90
N GLU A 204 -6.27 9.73 -1.33
CA GLU A 204 -5.76 9.53 -2.69
C GLU A 204 -6.82 9.71 -3.78
N ILE A 205 -8.10 9.43 -3.49
CA ILE A 205 -9.21 9.69 -4.42
C ILE A 205 -9.53 11.20 -4.49
N THR A 206 -9.43 11.89 -3.35
CA THR A 206 -9.81 13.31 -3.24
C THR A 206 -8.78 14.24 -3.90
N ILE A 207 -7.50 13.87 -3.91
CA ILE A 207 -6.41 14.65 -4.53
C ILE A 207 -6.28 14.36 -6.05
N GLY A 208 -6.87 13.26 -6.52
CA GLY A 208 -6.84 12.83 -7.93
C GLY A 208 -8.01 13.31 -8.80
N LEU A 209 -8.84 14.24 -8.32
CA LEU A 209 -9.93 14.93 -9.03
C LEU A 209 -9.56 16.39 -9.29
#